data_AF-A0A0G0LDE2-F1
#
_entry.id   AF-A0A0G0LDE2-F1
#
_cell.length_a   1.000
_cell.length_b   1.000
_cell.length_c   1.000
_cell.angle_alpha   90.00
_cell.angle_beta   90.00
_cell.angle_gamma   90.00
#
_symmetry.space_group_name_H-M   'P 1'
#
loop_
_entity.id
_entity.type
_entity.pdbx_description
1 polymer ?
#
loop_
_entity_poly.entity_id
_entity_poly.type
_entity_poly.pdbx_seq_one_letter_code
_entity_poly.pdbx_strand_id
1 'polypeptide(L)'
;MIDNDDEFVDWLVADTDIEKETITKHFNDYVTTILEKLKPDYKEVLILKFFEDKDYQEISDILQKPMGTVATLLSRAKIQFKEIYEKEKKY
;
A
#
# COMPACT_ATOMS: atom_id res chain seq x y z
N MET A 1 14.48 -6.64 11.31
CA MET A 1 13.77 -7.00 10.06
C MET A 1 13.62 -5.68 9.34
N ILE A 2 14.41 -5.45 8.30
CA ILE A 2 14.72 -4.11 7.78
C ILE A 2 13.49 -3.53 7.07
N ASP A 3 12.89 -2.51 7.69
CA ASP A 3 12.35 -1.25 7.13
C ASP A 3 11.95 -1.24 5.64
N ASN A 4 11.09 -2.16 5.22
CA ASN A 4 10.45 -2.11 3.91
C ASN A 4 9.19 -1.22 3.90
N ASP A 5 8.63 -0.92 5.07
CA ASP A 5 7.43 -0.09 5.21
C ASP A 5 7.75 1.39 4.96
N ASP A 6 8.82 1.90 5.59
CA ASP A 6 9.29 3.28 5.40
C ASP A 6 9.70 3.56 3.96
N GLU A 7 10.45 2.64 3.33
CA GLU A 7 10.83 2.75 1.90
C GLU A 7 9.59 2.82 0.98
N PHE A 8 8.52 2.10 1.33
CA PHE A 8 7.29 2.13 0.57
C PHE A 8 6.55 3.47 0.70
N VAL A 9 6.52 4.04 1.91
CA VAL A 9 5.95 5.36 2.17
C VAL A 9 6.75 6.45 1.48
N ASP A 10 8.08 6.41 1.59
CA ASP A 10 8.98 7.34 0.93
C ASP A 10 8.81 7.28 -0.60
N TRP A 11 8.67 6.08 -1.17
CA TRP A 11 8.37 5.90 -2.59
C TRP A 11 7.02 6.51 -2.98
N LEU A 12 5.97 6.30 -2.17
CA LEU A 12 4.65 6.91 -2.41
C LEU A 12 4.75 8.45 -2.36
N VAL A 13 5.47 9.02 -1.39
CA VAL A 13 5.62 10.48 -1.25
C VAL A 13 6.49 11.06 -2.38
N ALA A 14 7.59 10.40 -2.75
CA ALA A 14 8.50 10.88 -3.78
C ALA A 14 7.86 10.89 -5.19
N ASP A 15 7.05 9.88 -5.53
CA ASP A 15 6.38 9.87 -6.84
C ASP A 15 5.17 10.84 -6.89
N THR A 16 4.75 11.35 -5.74
CA THR A 16 3.58 12.24 -5.59
C THR A 16 3.95 13.71 -5.44
N ASP A 17 5.22 14.08 -5.72
CA ASP A 17 5.74 15.45 -5.68
C ASP A 17 5.14 16.32 -6.79
N ILE A 18 3.83 16.52 -6.65
CA ILE A 18 2.95 17.25 -7.51
C ILE A 18 2.62 18.54 -6.76
N GLU A 19 2.89 19.67 -7.40
CA GLU A 19 2.69 21.01 -6.86
C GLU A 19 1.35 21.13 -6.11
N LYS A 20 1.48 21.42 -4.80
CA LYS A 20 0.39 21.56 -3.82
C LYS A 20 -0.63 22.58 -4.31
N GLU A 21 -1.83 22.13 -4.69
CA GLU A 21 -3.13 22.72 -4.31
C GLU A 21 -4.31 22.20 -5.14
N THR A 22 -4.08 21.63 -6.34
CA THR A 22 -5.18 21.13 -7.20
C THR A 22 -5.25 19.59 -7.30
N ILE A 23 -4.19 18.87 -6.90
CA ILE A 23 -4.03 17.44 -7.23
C ILE A 23 -4.33 16.47 -6.09
N THR A 24 -4.59 16.94 -4.87
CA THR A 24 -4.90 16.07 -3.72
C THR A 24 -6.12 15.16 -3.94
N LYS A 25 -7.12 15.62 -4.71
CA LYS A 25 -8.26 14.77 -5.11
C LYS A 25 -7.86 13.68 -6.10
N HIS A 26 -7.13 14.06 -7.16
CA HIS A 26 -6.66 13.11 -8.17
C HIS A 26 -5.73 12.05 -7.60
N PHE A 27 -4.88 12.41 -6.63
CA PHE A 27 -4.00 11.47 -5.94
C PHE A 27 -4.78 10.41 -5.15
N ASN A 28 -5.73 10.86 -4.32
CA ASN A 28 -6.56 9.95 -3.53
C ASN A 28 -7.39 9.02 -4.43
N ASP A 29 -7.93 9.55 -5.54
CA ASP A 29 -8.69 8.76 -6.50
C ASP A 29 -7.80 7.70 -7.18
N TYR A 30 -6.54 8.04 -7.49
CA TYR A 30 -5.59 7.12 -8.14
C TYR A 30 -5.11 6.01 -7.20
N VAL A 31 -4.74 6.34 -5.96
CA VAL A 31 -4.39 5.34 -4.94
C VAL A 31 -5.57 4.43 -4.65
N THR A 32 -6.78 4.99 -4.53
CA THR A 32 -8.01 4.21 -4.31
C THR A 32 -8.25 3.26 -5.49
N THR A 33 -8.11 3.74 -6.72
CA THR A 33 -8.27 2.93 -7.95
C THR A 33 -7.26 1.77 -7.98
N ILE A 34 -6.01 2.00 -7.58
CA ILE A 34 -4.99 0.95 -7.53
C ILE A 34 -5.33 -0.07 -6.45
N LEU A 35 -5.72 0.39 -5.26
CA LEU A 35 -6.15 -0.49 -4.16
C LEU A 35 -7.32 -1.38 -4.56
N GLU A 36 -8.24 -0.89 -5.39
CA GLU A 36 -9.36 -1.69 -5.92
C GLU A 36 -8.95 -2.75 -6.93
N LYS A 37 -7.81 -2.59 -7.61
CA LYS A 37 -7.25 -3.56 -8.57
C LYS A 37 -6.38 -4.64 -7.90
N LEU A 38 -6.06 -4.47 -6.62
CA LEU A 38 -5.31 -5.47 -5.85
C LEU A 38 -6.16 -6.69 -5.56
N LYS A 39 -5.49 -7.82 -5.29
CA LYS A 39 -6.16 -8.98 -4.68
C LYS A 39 -6.76 -8.56 -3.32
N PRO A 40 -7.92 -9.11 -2.91
CA PRO A 40 -8.58 -8.73 -1.66
C PRO A 40 -7.64 -8.75 -0.44
N ASP A 41 -6.93 -9.87 -0.23
CA ASP A 41 -5.97 -10.02 0.87
C ASP A 41 -4.82 -9.00 0.82
N TYR A 42 -4.45 -8.49 -0.36
CA TYR A 42 -3.37 -7.52 -0.53
C TYR A 42 -3.86 -6.10 -0.27
N LYS A 43 -5.08 -5.79 -0.72
CA LYS A 43 -5.75 -4.53 -0.38
C LYS A 43 -5.91 -4.40 1.13
N GLU A 44 -6.46 -5.44 1.75
CA GLU A 44 -6.80 -5.46 3.17
C GLU A 44 -5.56 -5.26 4.04
N VAL A 45 -4.47 -6.00 3.77
CA VAL A 45 -3.23 -5.89 4.54
C VAL A 45 -2.56 -4.51 4.38
N LEU A 46 -2.65 -3.87 3.21
CA LEU A 46 -2.14 -2.51 3.01
C LEU A 46 -2.99 -1.46 3.73
N ILE A 47 -4.32 -1.61 3.72
CA ILE A 47 -5.23 -0.71 4.45
C ILE A 47 -4.91 -0.74 5.94
N LEU A 48 -4.87 -1.94 6.52
CA LEU A 48 -4.58 -2.09 7.94
C LEU A 48 -3.21 -1.49 8.29
N LYS A 49 -2.18 -1.75 7.48
CA LYS A 49 -0.83 -1.27 7.78
C LYS A 49 -0.66 0.24 7.61
N PHE A 50 -1.13 0.81 6.51
CA PHE A 50 -0.78 2.19 6.11
C PHE A 50 -1.89 3.22 6.35
N PHE A 51 -3.14 2.79 6.45
CA PHE A 51 -4.28 3.69 6.66
C PHE A 51 -4.83 3.60 8.08
N GLU A 52 -4.76 2.43 8.71
CA GLU A 52 -5.19 2.22 10.10
C GLU A 52 -4.02 2.12 11.10
N ASP A 53 -2.79 2.31 10.61
CA ASP A 53 -1.54 2.29 11.39
C ASP A 53 -1.38 1.07 12.29
N LYS A 54 -1.78 -0.11 11.79
CA LYS A 54 -1.65 -1.38 12.51
C LYS A 54 -0.27 -1.97 12.39
N ASP A 55 0.23 -2.53 13.47
CA ASP A 55 1.45 -3.33 13.46
C ASP A 55 1.20 -4.78 12.98
N TYR A 56 2.27 -5.56 12.77
CA TYR A 56 2.17 -6.91 12.22
C TYR A 56 1.44 -7.88 13.16
N GLN A 57 1.47 -7.63 14.47
CA GLN A 57 0.78 -8.43 15.48
C GLN A 57 -0.71 -8.10 15.45
N GLU A 58 -1.07 -6.82 15.46
CA GLU A 58 -2.46 -6.38 15.34
C GLU A 58 -3.10 -6.88 14.04
N ILE A 59 -2.38 -6.80 12.91
CA ILE A 59 -2.85 -7.32 11.62
C ILE A 59 -3.01 -8.84 11.66
N SER A 60 -2.08 -9.55 12.30
CA SER A 60 -2.16 -11.00 12.51
C SER A 60 -3.43 -11.37 13.28
N ASP A 61 -3.74 -10.61 14.32
CA ASP A 61 -4.92 -10.82 15.16
C ASP A 61 -6.22 -10.44 14.44
N ILE A 62 -6.23 -9.38 13.62
CA ILE A 62 -7.40 -8.97 12.83
C ILE A 62 -7.69 -9.99 11.73
N LEU A 63 -6.68 -10.37 10.96
CA LEU A 63 -6.83 -11.28 9.80
C LEU A 63 -6.88 -12.76 10.20
N GLN A 64 -6.59 -13.07 11.47
CA GLN A 64 -6.44 -14.44 11.98
C GLN A 64 -5.42 -15.24 11.14
N LYS A 65 -4.29 -14.61 10.81
CA LYS A 65 -3.20 -15.18 10.01
C LYS A 65 -1.88 -15.02 10.74
N PRO A 66 -0.95 -16.01 10.71
CA PRO A 66 0.35 -15.87 11.36
C PRO A 66 1.11 -14.62 10.92
N MET A 67 1.86 -13.99 11.82
CA MET A 67 2.68 -12.80 11.50
C MET A 67 3.60 -13.01 10.28
N GLY A 68 4.17 -14.22 10.11
CA GLY A 68 4.98 -14.54 8.92
C GLY A 68 4.18 -14.51 7.61
N THR A 69 2.90 -14.92 7.67
CA THR A 69 1.96 -14.79 6.55
C THR A 69 1.61 -13.33 6.30
N VAL A 70 1.37 -12.53 7.34
CA VAL A 70 1.13 -11.08 7.23
C VAL A 70 2.32 -10.38 6.55
N ALA A 71 3.55 -10.69 6.97
CA ALA A 71 4.75 -10.12 6.36
C ALA A 71 4.88 -10.50 4.87
N THR A 72 4.57 -11.76 4.54
CA THR A 72 4.57 -12.23 3.15
C THR A 72 3.47 -11.55 2.32
N LEU A 73 2.29 -11.33 2.90
CA LEU A 73 1.18 -10.62 2.26
C LEU A 73 1.56 -9.15 2.01
N LEU A 74 2.10 -8.44 3.00
CA LEU A 74 2.56 -7.05 2.85
C LEU A 74 3.60 -6.91 1.74
N SER A 75 4.61 -7.77 1.73
CA SER A 75 5.64 -7.74 0.69
C SER A 75 5.06 -7.91 -0.71
N ARG A 76 4.18 -8.90 -0.90
CA ARG A 76 3.53 -9.15 -2.20
C ARG A 76 2.54 -8.05 -2.59
N ALA A 77 1.83 -7.49 -1.61
CA ALA A 77 0.89 -6.41 -1.83
C ALA A 77 1.58 -5.14 -2.33
N LYS A 78 2.72 -4.77 -1.74
CA LYS A 78 3.54 -3.64 -2.21
C LYS A 78 4.06 -3.84 -3.63
N ILE A 79 4.55 -5.03 -3.95
CA ILE A 79 5.02 -5.36 -5.31
C ILE A 79 3.87 -5.21 -6.30
N GLN A 80 2.71 -5.80 -6.02
CA GLN A 80 1.54 -5.69 -6.90
C GLN A 80 1.06 -4.25 -7.04
N PHE A 81 1.08 -3.47 -5.94
CA PHE A 81 0.74 -2.06 -5.97
C PHE A 81 1.65 -1.29 -6.93
N LYS A 82 2.98 -1.45 -6.79
CA LYS A 82 3.96 -0.81 -7.69
C LYS A 82 3.76 -1.20 -9.15
N GLU A 83 3.52 -2.48 -9.42
CA GLU A 83 3.26 -2.98 -10.79
C GLU A 83 2.03 -2.36 -11.44
N ILE A 84 0.93 -2.21 -10.69
CA ILE A 84 -0.29 -1.57 -11.20
C ILE A 84 -0.06 -0.07 -11.36
N TYR A 85 0.57 0.57 -10.36
CA TYR A 85 0.89 1.99 -10.38
C TYR A 85 1.70 2.39 -11.62
N GLU A 86 2.76 1.64 -11.93
CA GLU A 86 3.61 1.89 -13.10
C GLU A 86 2.90 1.65 -14.43
N LYS A 87 1.94 0.73 -14.49
CA LYS A 87 1.12 0.49 -15.68
C LYS A 87 0.19 1.66 -15.95
N GLU A 88 -0.45 2.19 -14.91
CA GLU A 88 -1.40 3.29 -15.02
C GLU A 88 -0.68 4.62 -15.31
N LYS A 89 0.56 4.82 -14.84
CA LYS A 89 1.37 6.03 -15.14
C LYS A 89 1.87 6.08 -16.59
N LYS A 90 1.84 4.95 -17.30
CA LYS A 90 2.28 4.84 -18.70
C LYS A 90 1.20 5.24 -19.71
N TYR A 91 0.01 5.63 -19.25
CA TYR A 91 -1.10 6.13 -20.07
C TYR A 91 -1.46 7.55 -19.67
#